data_AF-A0A979F6U7-F1
#
_entry.id   AF-A0A979F6U7-F1
#
_cell.length_a   1.000
_cell.length_b   1.000
_cell.length_c   1.000
_cell.angle_alpha   90.00
_cell.angle_beta   90.00
_cell.angle_gamma   90.00
#
_symmetry.space_group_name_H-M   'P 1'
#
loop_
_entity.id
_entity.type
_entity.pdbx_description
1 polymer ?
#
loop_
_entity_poly.entity_id
_entity_poly.type
_entity_poly.pdbx_seq_one_letter_code
_entity_poly.pdbx_strand_id
1 'polypeptide(L)'
;MYEVLLVSSSRHPDQWIVPGGGMEPEEEPCGAAVREVYEEAGVKGKLGRLLGVFEHNQDRKHRTHVYVLTVTETLEAWEDSVNIGRKREWFPVEEAIKILQSHKPVHAEYLRHLQLSCSTTNNGNILLPPPPPNDNTARAAACR
;
A
#
# COMPACT_ATOMS: atom_id res chain seq x y z
N MET A 1 -13.18 -9.97 -4.14
CA MET A 1 -12.05 -9.44 -4.95
C MET A 1 -11.21 -8.57 -4.03
N TYR A 2 -9.89 -8.51 -4.18
CA TYR A 2 -9.05 -7.65 -3.34
C TYR A 2 -9.05 -6.23 -3.88
N GLU A 3 -9.13 -5.24 -3.00
CA GLU A 3 -8.97 -3.84 -3.35
C GLU A 3 -7.75 -3.26 -2.64
N VAL A 4 -7.09 -2.33 -3.32
CA VAL A 4 -5.99 -1.56 -2.78
C VAL A 4 -6.29 -0.07 -2.79
N LEU A 5 -5.92 0.61 -1.71
CA LEU A 5 -6.00 2.06 -1.63
C LEU A 5 -4.79 2.70 -2.32
N LEU A 6 -5.05 3.58 -3.28
CA LEU A 6 -4.05 4.46 -3.87
C LEU A 6 -4.34 5.91 -3.53
N VAL A 7 -3.32 6.74 -3.60
CA VAL A 7 -3.43 8.20 -3.45
C VAL A 7 -2.90 8.92 -4.68
N SER A 8 -3.39 10.13 -4.94
CA SER A 8 -2.86 10.95 -6.04
C SER A 8 -1.44 11.41 -5.73
N SER A 9 -0.57 11.43 -6.74
CA SER A 9 0.79 11.94 -6.62
C SER A 9 0.80 13.46 -6.37
N SER A 10 1.60 13.91 -5.41
CA SER A 10 1.78 15.35 -5.13
C SER A 10 2.42 16.12 -6.28
N ARG A 11 3.21 15.45 -7.14
CA ARG A 11 3.85 16.07 -8.32
C ARG A 11 2.97 16.05 -9.57
N HIS A 12 2.09 15.06 -9.67
CA HIS A 12 1.22 14.81 -10.83
C HIS A 12 -0.15 14.38 -10.30
N PRO A 13 -1.05 15.31 -9.97
CA PRO A 13 -2.32 15.00 -9.32
C PRO A 13 -3.28 14.09 -10.11
N ASP A 14 -3.01 13.90 -11.39
CA ASP A 14 -3.68 12.98 -12.32
C ASP A 14 -3.12 11.54 -12.27
N GLN A 15 -2.01 11.33 -11.58
CA GLN A 15 -1.35 10.03 -11.41
C GLN A 15 -1.59 9.44 -10.03
N TRP A 16 -1.69 8.12 -9.96
CA TRP A 16 -1.93 7.39 -8.72
C TRP A 16 -0.66 6.71 -8.22
N ILE A 17 -0.50 6.63 -6.90
CA ILE A 17 0.64 5.99 -6.26
C ILE A 17 0.19 5.17 -5.06
N VAL A 18 0.98 4.14 -4.74
CA VAL A 18 0.94 3.48 -3.44
C VAL A 18 1.41 4.50 -2.40
N PRO A 19 0.64 4.80 -1.33
CA PRO A 19 1.04 5.76 -0.31
C PRO A 19 2.37 5.34 0.33
N GLY A 20 3.15 6.31 0.80
CA GLY A 20 4.44 6.04 1.42
C GLY A 20 5.49 7.07 1.08
N GLY A 21 6.42 7.23 2.02
CA GLY A 21 7.34 8.36 2.09
C GLY A 21 8.64 8.01 2.81
N GLY A 22 9.27 9.02 3.39
CA GLY A 22 10.57 8.88 4.03
C GLY A 22 10.43 8.34 5.44
N MET A 23 11.43 7.57 5.88
CA MET A 23 11.60 7.25 7.28
C MET A 23 12.21 8.45 8.02
N GLU A 24 11.65 8.79 9.17
CA GLU A 24 12.23 9.78 10.07
C GLU A 24 13.44 9.22 10.84
N PRO A 25 14.36 10.06 11.35
CA PRO A 25 15.45 9.58 12.20
C PRO A 25 14.91 8.74 13.37
N GLU A 26 15.51 7.57 13.59
CA GLU A 26 15.14 6.63 14.67
C GLU A 26 13.76 5.96 14.52
N GLU A 27 13.08 6.16 13.37
CA GLU A 27 11.81 5.52 13.08
C GLU A 27 11.99 4.10 12.50
N GLU A 28 11.24 3.13 13.01
CA GLU A 28 11.22 1.79 12.43
C GLU A 28 10.39 1.76 11.13
N PRO A 29 10.73 0.93 10.12
CA PRO A 29 10.01 0.90 8.85
C PRO A 29 8.50 0.67 8.98
N CYS A 30 8.09 -0.14 9.97
CA CYS A 30 6.68 -0.37 10.27
C CYS A 30 5.97 0.85 10.86
N GLY A 31 6.68 1.68 11.64
CA GLY A 31 6.19 2.95 12.17
C GLY A 31 5.97 3.95 11.04
N ALA A 32 6.98 4.12 10.18
CA ALA A 32 6.91 4.97 8.99
C ALA A 32 5.71 4.57 8.10
N ALA A 33 5.56 3.28 7.82
CA ALA A 33 4.45 2.73 7.06
C ALA A 33 3.06 3.10 7.62
N VAL A 34 2.89 3.13 8.95
CA VAL A 34 1.62 3.50 9.61
C VAL A 34 1.41 5.01 9.63
N ARG A 35 2.47 5.79 9.90
CA ARG A 35 2.42 7.26 9.86
C ARG A 35 2.07 7.76 8.46
N GLU A 36 2.78 7.29 7.44
CA GLU A 36 2.60 7.72 6.05
C GLU A 36 1.20 7.41 5.53
N VAL A 37 0.63 6.24 5.84
CA VAL A 37 -0.73 5.93 5.38
C VAL A 37 -1.80 6.79 6.06
N TYR A 38 -1.53 7.22 7.31
CA TYR A 38 -2.38 8.15 8.03
C TYR A 38 -2.29 9.57 7.43
N GLU A 39 -1.07 10.06 7.19
CA GLU A 39 -0.80 11.40 6.66
C GLU A 39 -1.19 11.55 5.19
N GLU A 40 -0.88 10.58 4.33
CA GLU A 40 -1.12 10.69 2.89
C GLU A 40 -2.52 10.21 2.49
N ALA A 41 -3.08 9.22 3.21
CA ALA A 41 -4.33 8.57 2.80
C ALA A 41 -5.47 8.70 3.85
N GLY A 42 -5.20 9.22 5.04
CA GLY A 42 -6.22 9.42 6.06
C GLY A 42 -6.89 8.13 6.52
N VAL A 43 -6.16 7.02 6.55
CA VAL A 43 -6.70 5.72 7.00
C VAL A 43 -5.93 5.21 8.21
N LYS A 44 -6.64 4.47 9.07
CA LYS A 44 -6.03 3.66 10.13
C LYS A 44 -6.39 2.22 9.92
N GLY A 45 -5.56 1.34 10.45
CA GLY A 45 -5.78 -0.08 10.28
C GLY A 45 -4.82 -0.93 11.09
N LYS A 46 -5.02 -2.24 10.96
CA LYS A 46 -4.11 -3.23 11.51
C LYS A 46 -2.97 -3.45 10.52
N LEU A 47 -1.76 -3.05 10.91
CA LEU A 47 -0.56 -3.39 10.16
C LEU A 47 -0.40 -4.92 10.13
N GLY A 48 -0.22 -5.44 8.93
CA GLY A 48 -0.03 -6.85 8.65
C GLY A 48 1.43 -7.18 8.37
N ARG A 49 1.64 -8.13 7.45
CA ARG A 49 2.98 -8.60 7.09
C ARG A 49 3.76 -7.57 6.27
N LEU A 50 5.10 -7.66 6.36
CA LEU A 50 6.01 -7.13 5.35
C LEU A 50 5.77 -7.90 4.05
N LEU A 51 5.37 -7.20 2.99
CA LEU A 51 5.20 -7.75 1.66
C LEU A 51 6.53 -8.01 0.97
N GLY A 52 7.51 -7.13 1.21
CA GLY A 52 8.86 -7.28 0.71
C GLY A 52 9.70 -6.02 0.90
N VAL A 53 11.01 -6.17 0.72
CA VAL A 53 11.94 -5.03 0.63
C VAL A 53 12.37 -4.90 -0.82
N PHE A 54 12.11 -3.75 -1.41
CA PHE A 54 12.36 -3.49 -2.83
C PHE A 54 13.51 -2.50 -2.98
N GLU A 55 14.51 -2.87 -3.77
CA GLU A 55 15.67 -2.02 -4.08
C GLU A 55 15.54 -1.53 -5.51
N HIS A 56 15.29 -0.23 -5.69
CA HIS A 56 15.17 0.40 -7.00
C HIS A 56 16.26 1.45 -7.17
N ASN A 57 17.46 0.97 -7.46
CA ASN A 57 18.60 1.61 -8.13
C ASN A 57 19.89 0.96 -7.62
N GLN A 58 20.72 0.43 -8.53
CA GLN A 58 22.04 -0.13 -8.16
C GLN A 58 22.98 0.95 -7.59
N ASP A 59 22.79 2.22 -8.03
CA ASP A 59 23.63 3.36 -7.61
C ASP A 59 23.14 4.09 -6.36
N ARG A 60 21.88 3.89 -5.96
CA ARG A 60 21.33 4.49 -4.73
C ARG A 60 20.67 3.40 -3.91
N LYS A 61 21.28 3.07 -2.77
CA LYS A 61 20.82 2.07 -1.79
C LYS A 61 19.51 2.48 -1.09
N HIS A 62 18.49 2.91 -1.83
CA HIS A 62 17.16 3.16 -1.29
C HIS A 62 16.41 1.83 -1.24
N ARG A 63 16.28 1.31 -0.01
CA ARG A 63 15.48 0.13 0.33
C ARG A 63 14.09 0.61 0.73
N THR A 64 13.09 0.12 0.04
CA THR A 64 11.68 0.45 0.30
C THR A 64 11.02 -0.75 0.99
N HIS A 65 10.49 -0.55 2.20
CA HIS A 65 9.86 -1.62 2.96
C HIS A 65 8.36 -1.54 2.74
N VAL A 66 7.80 -2.52 2.04
CA VAL A 66 6.39 -2.49 1.68
C VAL A 66 5.58 -3.34 2.63
N TYR A 67 4.59 -2.76 3.31
CA TYR A 67 3.72 -3.49 4.24
C TYR A 67 2.29 -3.59 3.70
N VAL A 68 1.58 -4.64 4.13
CA VAL A 68 0.13 -4.75 3.96
C VAL A 68 -0.55 -4.23 5.22
N LEU A 69 -1.51 -3.33 5.09
CA LEU A 69 -2.33 -2.84 6.19
C LEU A 69 -3.81 -3.09 5.90
N THR A 70 -4.52 -3.71 6.84
CA THR A 70 -5.97 -3.89 6.73
C THR A 70 -6.66 -2.66 7.30
N VAL A 71 -7.33 -1.89 6.45
CA VAL A 71 -7.97 -0.64 6.86
C VAL A 71 -9.19 -0.92 7.75
N THR A 72 -9.24 -0.27 8.91
CA THR A 72 -10.36 -0.36 9.87
C THR A 72 -11.11 0.96 10.00
N GLU A 73 -10.46 2.08 9.69
CA GLU A 73 -11.03 3.43 9.81
C GLU A 73 -10.57 4.30 8.64
N THR A 74 -11.43 5.20 8.20
CA THR A 74 -11.16 6.12 7.09
C THR A 74 -11.67 7.51 7.48
N LEU A 75 -10.77 8.48 7.56
CA LEU A 75 -11.06 9.86 7.99
C LEU A 75 -11.65 10.67 6.84
N GLU A 76 -12.69 11.46 7.07
CA GLU A 76 -13.28 12.33 6.03
C GLU A 76 -12.30 13.40 5.53
N ALA A 77 -11.56 14.01 6.45
CA ALA A 77 -10.49 14.96 6.17
C ALA A 77 -9.19 14.49 6.85
N TRP A 78 -8.07 14.66 6.17
CA TRP A 78 -6.75 14.26 6.64
C TRP A 78 -5.70 15.24 6.13
N GLU A 79 -4.48 15.15 6.67
CA GLU A 79 -3.42 16.13 6.47
C GLU A 79 -3.18 16.47 5.00
N ASP A 80 -2.84 15.49 4.17
CA ASP A 80 -2.55 15.75 2.75
C ASP A 80 -3.79 16.15 1.93
N SER A 81 -4.99 15.73 2.33
CA SER A 81 -6.21 16.22 1.65
C SER A 81 -6.39 17.71 1.88
N VAL A 82 -6.18 18.17 3.11
CA VAL A 82 -6.36 19.57 3.49
C VAL A 82 -5.21 20.43 2.97
N ASN A 83 -3.98 19.97 3.09
CA ASN A 83 -2.79 20.76 2.78
C ASN A 83 -2.51 20.86 1.29
N ILE A 84 -2.69 19.77 0.54
CA ILE A 84 -2.31 19.71 -0.88
C ILE A 84 -3.43 19.19 -1.80
N GLY A 85 -4.64 18.96 -1.28
CA GLY A 85 -5.75 18.45 -2.07
C GLY A 85 -5.57 17.01 -2.54
N ARG A 86 -4.76 16.21 -1.82
CA ARG A 86 -4.51 14.81 -2.18
C ARG A 86 -5.82 14.03 -2.17
N LYS A 87 -6.01 13.20 -3.20
CA LYS A 87 -7.15 12.30 -3.34
C LYS A 87 -6.74 10.89 -2.94
N ARG A 88 -7.71 10.10 -2.50
CA ARG A 88 -7.55 8.66 -2.27
C ARG A 88 -8.71 7.91 -2.91
N GLU A 89 -8.43 6.72 -3.44
CA GLU A 89 -9.46 5.89 -4.06
C GLU A 89 -9.09 4.40 -3.94
N TRP A 90 -10.13 3.57 -3.86
CA TRP A 90 -10.00 2.11 -3.81
C TRP A 90 -10.07 1.55 -5.22
N PHE A 91 -9.08 0.74 -5.58
CA PHE A 91 -8.97 0.12 -6.88
C PHE A 91 -8.94 -1.40 -6.74
N PRO A 92 -9.61 -2.15 -7.63
CA PRO A 92 -9.28 -3.55 -7.83
C PRO A 92 -7.79 -3.69 -8.10
N VAL A 93 -7.14 -4.69 -7.50
CA VAL A 93 -5.68 -4.84 -7.60
C VAL A 93 -5.21 -4.92 -9.05
N GLU A 94 -5.95 -5.59 -9.92
CA GLU A 94 -5.64 -5.72 -11.35
C GLU A 94 -5.68 -4.37 -12.08
N GLU A 95 -6.63 -3.49 -11.74
CA GLU A 95 -6.73 -2.15 -12.31
C GLU A 95 -5.63 -1.23 -11.76
N ALA A 96 -5.36 -1.32 -10.46
CA ALA A 96 -4.28 -0.59 -9.81
C ALA A 96 -2.92 -0.88 -10.48
N ILE A 97 -2.64 -2.16 -10.78
CA ILE A 97 -1.43 -2.56 -11.51
C ILE A 97 -1.35 -1.89 -12.88
N LYS A 98 -2.44 -1.89 -13.66
CA LYS A 98 -2.47 -1.26 -14.99
C LYS A 98 -2.20 0.23 -14.92
N ILE A 99 -2.84 0.92 -13.98
CA ILE A 99 -2.66 2.36 -13.74
C ILE A 99 -1.20 2.64 -13.41
N LEU A 100 -0.65 1.96 -12.39
CA LEU A 100 0.71 2.19 -11.90
C LEU A 100 1.79 1.83 -12.92
N GLN A 101 1.58 0.80 -13.75
CA GLN A 101 2.57 0.32 -14.72
C GLN A 101 3.08 1.43 -15.66
N SER A 102 2.23 2.40 -15.99
CA SER A 102 2.56 3.48 -16.94
C SER A 102 3.51 4.54 -16.39
N HIS A 103 3.46 4.84 -15.08
CA HIS A 103 4.18 5.99 -14.50
C HIS A 103 4.87 5.69 -13.15
N LYS A 104 4.59 4.55 -12.53
CA LYS A 104 5.24 4.00 -11.33
C LYS A 104 5.33 2.47 -11.42
N PRO A 105 6.12 1.92 -12.36
CA PRO A 105 6.24 0.47 -12.55
C PRO A 105 6.71 -0.27 -11.29
N VAL A 106 7.51 0.39 -10.45
CA VAL A 106 7.94 -0.14 -9.15
C VAL A 106 6.75 -0.41 -8.22
N HIS A 107 5.79 0.51 -8.17
CA HIS A 107 4.60 0.34 -7.35
C HIS A 107 3.68 -0.76 -7.90
N ALA A 108 3.64 -0.92 -9.23
CA ALA A 108 2.94 -2.03 -9.85
C ALA A 108 3.54 -3.38 -9.42
N GLU A 109 4.88 -3.47 -9.27
CA GLU A 109 5.55 -4.68 -8.79
C GLU A 109 5.12 -5.07 -7.36
N TYR A 110 4.93 -4.08 -6.48
CA TYR A 110 4.43 -4.33 -5.12
C TYR A 110 3.08 -5.05 -5.17
N LEU A 111 2.18 -4.58 -6.04
CA LEU A 111 0.85 -5.16 -6.17
C LEU A 111 0.87 -6.54 -6.84
N ARG A 112 1.81 -6.81 -7.76
CA ARG A 112 2.02 -8.16 -8.30
C ARG A 112 2.45 -9.14 -7.19
N HIS A 113 3.37 -8.73 -6.32
CA HIS A 113 3.76 -9.51 -5.15
C HIS A 113 2.58 -9.74 -4.20
N LEU A 114 1.71 -8.74 -4.02
CA LEU A 114 0.48 -8.88 -3.25
C LEU A 114 -0.43 -9.97 -3.83
N GLN A 115 -0.68 -9.96 -5.14
CA GLN A 115 -1.50 -10.99 -5.81
C GLN A 115 -0.91 -12.39 -5.65
N LEU A 116 0.39 -12.56 -5.90
CA LEU A 116 1.07 -13.86 -5.78
C LEU A 116 0.97 -14.42 -4.38
N SER A 117 1.19 -13.58 -3.36
CA SER A 117 1.08 -13.99 -1.95
C SER A 117 -0.35 -14.40 -1.53
N CYS A 118 -1.38 -13.92 -2.22
CA CYS A 118 -2.77 -14.35 -2.03
C CYS A 118 -3.11 -15.64 -2.81
N SER A 119 -2.36 -15.97 -3.87
CA SER A 119 -2.54 -17.20 -4.65
C SER A 119 -1.81 -18.41 -4.06
N THR A 120 -0.67 -18.21 -3.40
CA THR A 120 0.13 -19.31 -2.80
C THR A 120 -0.58 -20.03 -1.64
N THR A 121 -1.61 -19.44 -1.04
CA THR A 121 -2.43 -20.09 0.00
C THR A 121 -3.21 -21.33 -0.48
N ASN A 122 -3.20 -21.67 -1.77
CA ASN A 122 -3.88 -22.86 -2.29
C ASN A 122 -3.01 -24.12 -2.43
N ASN A 123 -1.67 -24.08 -2.25
CA ASN A 123 -0.83 -25.27 -2.41
C ASN A 123 0.27 -25.37 -1.33
N GLY A 124 -0.04 -26.07 -0.24
CA GLY A 124 0.95 -26.72 0.65
C GLY A 124 1.52 -25.88 1.81
N ASN A 125 0.97 -26.11 3.01
CA ASN A 125 1.57 -25.88 4.33
C ASN A 125 2.19 -24.51 4.65
N ILE A 126 1.37 -23.54 5.10
CA ILE A 126 1.54 -22.79 6.37
C ILE A 126 0.14 -22.36 6.83
N LEU A 127 -0.26 -22.75 8.04
CA LEU A 127 -1.54 -22.40 8.65
C LEU A 127 -1.55 -20.90 9.01
N LEU A 128 -2.04 -20.05 8.11
CA LEU A 128 -2.70 -18.81 8.53
C LEU A 128 -4.18 -19.11 8.72
N PRO A 129 -4.86 -18.54 9.74
CA PRO A 129 -6.30 -18.65 9.82
C PRO A 129 -6.86 -18.09 8.50
N PRO A 130 -7.84 -18.78 7.87
CA PRO A 130 -8.51 -18.23 6.70
C PRO A 130 -8.99 -16.83 7.05
N PRO A 131 -8.91 -15.85 6.12
CA PRO A 131 -9.54 -14.56 6.34
C PRO A 131 -10.98 -14.84 6.79
N PRO A 132 -11.49 -14.14 7.82
CA PRO A 132 -12.82 -14.40 8.35
C PRO A 132 -13.79 -14.44 7.17
N PRO A 133 -14.56 -15.52 7.02
CA PRO A 133 -15.58 -15.55 5.99
C PRO A 133 -16.53 -14.40 6.32
N ASN A 134 -16.81 -13.56 5.32
CA ASN A 134 -17.84 -12.51 5.29
C ASN A 134 -17.36 -11.04 5.22
N ASP A 135 -16.20 -10.75 4.60
CA ASP A 135 -15.99 -9.42 4.02
C ASP A 135 -15.54 -9.57 2.56
N ASN A 136 -16.46 -9.37 1.63
CA ASN A 136 -16.23 -9.61 0.19
C ASN A 136 -15.25 -8.64 -0.48
N THR A 137 -14.63 -7.75 0.31
CA THR A 137 -13.65 -6.78 -0.13
C THR A 137 -12.55 -6.68 0.91
N ALA A 138 -11.48 -7.48 0.77
CA ALA A 138 -10.28 -7.29 1.58
C ALA A 138 -9.64 -5.95 1.17
N ARG A 139 -9.89 -4.92 1.98
CA ARG A 139 -9.43 -3.53 1.80
C ARG A 139 -8.03 -3.38 2.39
N ALA A 140 -7.03 -3.64 1.56
CA ALA A 140 -5.63 -3.52 1.93
C ALA A 140 -5.06 -2.16 1.50
N ALA A 141 -4.29 -1.50 2.35
CA ALA A 141 -3.37 -0.45 1.91
C ALA A 141 -1.98 -1.08 1.80
N ALA A 142 -1.30 -0.82 0.68
CA ALA A 142 0.14 -1.02 0.60
C ALA A 142 0.80 0.32 0.95
N CYS A 143 1.82 0.30 1.79
CA CYS A 143 2.63 1.48 2.09
C CYS A 143 4.10 1.14 1.86
N ARG A 144 4.91 2.12 1.45
CA ARG A 144 6.31 1.91 0.98
C ARG A 144 7.30 2.78 1.73
#